data_AF-A0A4Z0P0S4-F1
#
_entry.id   AF-A0A4Z0P0S4-F1
#
_cell.length_a   1.000
_cell.length_b   1.000
_cell.length_c   1.000
_cell.angle_alpha   90.00
_cell.angle_beta   90.00
_cell.angle_gamma   90.00
#
_symmetry.space_group_name_H-M   'P 1'
#
loop_
_entity.id
_entity.type
_entity.pdbx_description
1 polymer ?
#
loop_
_entity_poly.entity_id
_entity_poly.type
_entity_poly.pdbx_seq_one_letter_code
_entity_poly.pdbx_strand_id
1 'polypeptide(L)'
;MAKRRRTSTVSLLRVGAPSSVLNAPAIPAGSTGEKLKLVSWGASDQLPQECLRILYDSGTAEACVTRIAQFIGGKGFASEATATMRANDEQTLNDLLAEAKHYAGAGLGVAVVVRYTYGGQRGDVFVEPSDCLRREKDGLGRFVVNYGLSEGKRSAADNRVYLPFNPLASEEEIAEEVLAAVQSETGYWGHLVFSFEARPGRTQYPVPSYYAAKEDLETDAALARFVKSRPRTASFPMP
;
A
#
# COMPACT_ATOMS: atom_id res chain seq x y z
N MET A 1 33.99 22.98 11.21
CA MET A 1 32.77 22.69 11.98
C MET A 1 31.89 21.72 11.20
N ALA A 2 31.88 20.44 11.56
CA ALA A 2 31.19 19.38 10.83
C ALA A 2 29.72 19.29 11.26
N LYS A 3 28.79 19.44 10.30
CA LYS A 3 27.34 19.29 10.50
C LYS A 3 26.97 17.81 10.43
N ARG A 4 26.70 17.21 11.59
CA ARG A 4 26.22 15.84 11.78
C ARG A 4 24.78 15.73 11.20
N ARG A 5 24.62 15.07 10.04
CA ARG A 5 23.31 14.66 9.53
C ARG A 5 22.84 13.44 10.34
N ARG A 6 21.67 13.54 10.98
CA ARG A 6 21.00 12.40 11.60
C ARG A 6 20.32 11.59 10.49
N THR A 7 20.86 10.42 10.19
CA THR A 7 20.21 9.36 9.40
C THR A 7 19.24 8.63 10.31
N SER A 8 17.94 8.68 9.99
CA SER A 8 16.93 7.81 10.58
C SER A 8 17.16 6.40 10.07
N THR A 9 17.95 5.65 10.83
CA THR A 9 18.22 4.23 10.58
C THR A 9 17.12 3.45 11.29
N VAL A 10 16.06 3.08 10.56
CA VAL A 10 15.19 1.99 11.02
C VAL A 10 15.92 0.70 10.68
N SER A 11 16.80 0.29 11.58
CA SER A 11 17.39 -1.05 11.57
C SER A 11 16.33 -2.04 12.01
N LEU A 12 15.68 -2.71 11.06
CA LEU A 12 15.01 -3.97 11.34
C LEU A 12 16.09 -5.05 11.46
N LEU A 13 16.48 -5.28 12.72
CA LEU A 13 17.31 -6.38 13.16
C LEU A 13 16.65 -7.71 12.76
N ARG A 14 17.20 -8.38 11.74
CA ARG A 14 16.99 -9.81 11.51
C ARG A 14 17.61 -10.59 12.68
N VAL A 15 16.80 -11.13 13.56
CA VAL A 15 17.23 -12.15 14.54
C VAL A 15 16.30 -13.34 14.48
N GLY A 16 16.87 -14.43 13.96
CA GLY A 16 16.51 -15.85 14.08
C GLY A 16 15.14 -16.26 14.61
N ALA A 17 14.34 -16.84 13.70
CA ALA A 17 13.40 -17.93 13.97
C ALA A 17 13.34 -18.82 12.71
N PRO A 18 13.08 -20.13 12.83
CA PRO A 18 13.27 -21.07 11.73
C PRO A 18 12.24 -20.79 10.63
N SER A 19 12.73 -20.51 9.43
CA SER A 19 11.89 -20.39 8.25
C SER A 19 11.08 -21.68 8.12
N SER A 20 9.75 -21.58 8.15
CA SER A 20 8.89 -22.55 7.45
C SER A 20 9.19 -22.60 5.94
N VAL A 21 10.12 -21.76 5.47
CA VAL A 21 10.47 -21.52 4.08
C VAL A 21 11.96 -21.79 3.81
N LEU A 22 12.43 -23.01 4.07
CA LEU A 22 13.76 -23.46 3.61
C LEU A 22 13.93 -23.37 2.08
N ASN A 23 12.83 -23.20 1.34
CA ASN A 23 12.76 -23.15 -0.12
C ASN A 23 12.08 -21.88 -0.68
N ALA A 24 12.06 -20.74 0.03
CA ALA A 24 11.62 -19.48 -0.59
C ALA A 24 12.77 -18.79 -1.32
N PRO A 25 12.47 -18.08 -2.43
CA PRO A 25 13.38 -17.13 -3.00
C PRO A 25 13.84 -16.08 -1.98
N ALA A 26 15.10 -15.67 -2.06
CA ALA A 26 15.58 -14.52 -1.31
C ALA A 26 14.90 -13.24 -1.82
N ILE A 27 14.61 -12.31 -0.92
CA ILE A 27 14.14 -10.98 -1.31
C ILE A 27 15.26 -10.28 -2.09
N PRO A 28 15.01 -9.77 -3.31
CA PRO A 28 16.02 -9.10 -4.11
C PRO A 28 16.59 -7.86 -3.39
N ALA A 29 17.91 -7.68 -3.45
CA ALA A 29 18.58 -6.51 -2.89
C ALA A 29 18.47 -5.32 -3.88
N GLY A 30 17.28 -4.72 -3.95
CA GLY A 30 16.97 -3.67 -4.94
C GLY A 30 16.71 -4.22 -6.34
N SER A 31 16.13 -3.40 -7.21
CA SER A 31 15.92 -3.77 -8.62
C SER A 31 16.82 -2.95 -9.52
N THR A 32 17.41 -3.60 -10.52
CA THR A 32 17.98 -2.89 -11.67
C THR A 32 16.79 -2.30 -12.43
N GLY A 33 16.57 -0.99 -12.29
CA GLY A 33 15.30 -0.35 -12.64
C GLY A 33 14.80 -0.63 -14.05
N GLU A 34 13.80 -1.50 -14.18
CA GLU A 34 13.13 -1.75 -15.45
C GLU A 34 12.34 -0.49 -15.83
N LYS A 35 12.60 0.05 -17.03
CA LYS A 35 11.86 1.18 -17.59
C LYS A 35 10.50 0.71 -18.10
N LEU A 36 9.57 0.54 -17.17
CA LEU A 36 8.21 0.13 -17.46
C LEU A 36 7.32 1.32 -17.81
N LYS A 37 6.50 1.15 -18.85
CA LYS A 37 5.38 2.06 -19.12
C LYS A 37 4.29 1.73 -18.11
N LEU A 38 3.90 2.70 -17.30
CA LEU A 38 2.86 2.48 -16.28
C LEU A 38 1.60 3.29 -16.61
N VAL A 39 0.47 2.77 -16.15
CA VAL A 39 -0.80 3.49 -16.15
C VAL A 39 -0.72 4.59 -15.10
N SER A 40 -1.07 5.82 -15.48
CA SER A 40 -1.10 6.95 -14.56
C SER A 40 -2.35 6.92 -13.68
N TRP A 41 -2.18 7.18 -12.39
CA TRP A 41 -3.31 7.31 -11.46
C TRP A 41 -3.76 8.77 -11.38
N GLY A 42 -4.84 9.08 -12.11
CA GLY A 42 -5.30 10.45 -12.31
C GLY A 42 -4.47 11.21 -13.35
N ALA A 43 -4.72 12.51 -13.49
CA ALA A 43 -4.06 13.34 -14.50
C ALA A 43 -2.57 13.58 -14.19
N SER A 44 -2.22 13.67 -12.90
CA SER A 44 -0.88 13.97 -12.40
C SER A 44 -0.05 12.74 -12.03
N ASP A 45 -0.62 11.53 -12.13
CA ASP A 45 -0.07 10.30 -11.55
C ASP A 45 0.17 10.39 -10.02
N GLN A 46 -0.44 11.36 -9.34
CA GLN A 46 -0.28 11.64 -7.91
C GLN A 46 -1.62 11.64 -7.16
N LEU A 47 -2.68 11.10 -7.77
CA LEU A 47 -4.01 11.14 -7.18
C LEU A 47 -4.09 10.50 -5.78
N PRO A 48 -3.46 9.34 -5.50
CA PRO A 48 -3.45 8.79 -4.13
C PRO A 48 -2.83 9.74 -3.11
N GLN A 49 -1.72 10.37 -3.47
CA GLN A 49 -0.99 11.32 -2.62
C GLN A 49 -1.83 12.58 -2.38
N GLU A 50 -2.52 13.08 -3.41
CA GLU A 50 -3.49 14.17 -3.28
C GLU A 50 -4.63 13.82 -2.32
N CYS A 51 -5.21 12.64 -2.45
CA CYS A 51 -6.27 12.14 -1.57
C CYS A 51 -5.79 12.06 -0.11
N LEU A 52 -4.63 11.44 0.14
CA LEU A 52 -4.07 11.32 1.49
C LEU A 52 -3.79 12.70 2.11
N ARG A 53 -3.26 13.65 1.33
CA ARG A 53 -3.04 15.02 1.78
C ARG A 53 -4.35 15.70 2.21
N ILE A 54 -5.41 15.59 1.39
CA ILE A 54 -6.72 16.18 1.70
C ILE A 54 -7.30 15.56 2.98
N LEU A 55 -7.20 14.24 3.12
CA LEU A 55 -7.71 13.53 4.30
C LEU A 55 -6.99 13.93 5.58
N TYR A 56 -5.65 13.99 5.57
CA TYR A 56 -4.87 14.31 6.76
C TYR A 56 -4.86 15.82 7.10
N ASP A 57 -5.20 16.68 6.14
CA ASP A 57 -5.34 18.12 6.39
C ASP A 57 -6.68 18.48 7.08
N SER A 58 -7.71 17.65 6.92
CA SER A 58 -9.02 17.83 7.58
C SER A 58 -9.20 16.84 8.72
N GLY A 59 -9.26 17.35 9.96
CA GLY A 59 -9.51 16.49 11.13
C GLY A 59 -10.87 15.79 11.08
N THR A 60 -11.87 16.39 10.44
CA THR A 60 -13.18 15.77 10.22
C THR A 60 -13.05 14.59 9.24
N ALA A 61 -12.35 14.78 8.13
CA ALA A 61 -12.13 13.73 7.13
C ALA A 61 -11.33 12.55 7.70
N GLU A 62 -10.26 12.85 8.44
CA GLU A 62 -9.44 11.83 9.13
C GLU A 62 -10.28 11.01 10.10
N ALA A 63 -11.14 11.65 10.90
CA ALA A 63 -12.04 10.96 11.83
C ALA A 63 -13.04 10.05 11.10
N CYS A 64 -13.61 10.52 9.99
CA CYS A 64 -14.52 9.72 9.16
C CYS A 64 -13.82 8.49 8.56
N VAL A 65 -12.66 8.66 7.94
CA VAL A 65 -11.89 7.56 7.35
C VAL A 65 -11.44 6.56 8.43
N THR A 66 -11.01 7.06 9.59
CA THR A 66 -10.66 6.20 10.72
C THR A 66 -11.85 5.35 11.17
N ARG A 67 -13.06 5.92 11.21
CA ARG A 67 -14.27 5.18 11.57
C ARG A 67 -14.65 4.14 10.53
N ILE A 68 -14.46 4.43 9.24
CA ILE A 68 -14.64 3.45 8.16
C ILE A 68 -13.63 2.31 8.31
N ALA A 69 -12.35 2.63 8.52
CA ALA A 69 -11.30 1.64 8.73
C ALA A 69 -11.60 0.75 9.96
N GLN A 70 -12.07 1.34 11.08
CA GLN A 70 -12.53 0.59 12.25
C GLN A 70 -13.72 -0.32 11.94
N PHE A 71 -14.67 0.12 11.13
CA PHE A 71 -15.79 -0.71 10.70
C PHE A 71 -15.33 -1.90 9.85
N ILE A 72 -14.44 -1.68 8.89
CA ILE A 72 -13.86 -2.73 8.04
C ILE A 72 -13.09 -3.75 8.87
N GLY A 73 -12.22 -3.29 9.78
CA GLY A 73 -11.45 -4.18 10.65
C GLY A 73 -12.23 -4.81 11.79
N GLY A 74 -13.43 -4.28 12.10
CA GLY A 74 -14.25 -4.51 13.29
C GLY A 74 -13.94 -5.76 14.10
N LYS A 75 -14.71 -6.85 13.90
CA LYS A 75 -14.53 -8.11 14.64
C LYS A 75 -13.42 -9.00 14.09
N GLY A 76 -12.65 -8.53 13.11
CA GLY A 76 -11.67 -9.35 12.40
C GLY A 76 -12.32 -10.48 11.59
N PHE A 77 -11.59 -11.59 11.44
CA PHE A 77 -12.09 -12.78 10.77
C PHE A 77 -13.13 -13.52 11.63
N ALA A 78 -14.15 -14.08 10.97
CA ALA A 78 -15.20 -14.86 11.65
C ALA A 78 -14.68 -16.14 12.32
N SER A 79 -13.59 -16.71 11.78
CA SER A 79 -12.92 -17.88 12.33
C SER A 79 -11.67 -17.47 13.09
N GLU A 80 -11.58 -17.86 14.36
CA GLU A 80 -10.39 -17.63 15.20
C GLU A 80 -9.14 -18.32 14.65
N ALA A 81 -9.30 -19.52 14.08
CA ALA A 81 -8.21 -20.24 13.42
C ALA A 81 -7.66 -19.46 12.23
N THR A 82 -8.52 -18.77 11.47
CA THR A 82 -8.08 -17.89 10.37
C THR A 82 -7.45 -16.62 10.93
N ALA A 83 -8.04 -16.00 11.95
CA ALA A 83 -7.50 -14.77 12.54
C ALA A 83 -6.07 -14.95 13.08
N THR A 84 -5.80 -16.09 13.73
CA THR A 84 -4.51 -16.40 14.36
C THR A 84 -3.50 -17.08 13.44
N MET A 85 -3.92 -17.45 12.22
CA MET A 85 -3.03 -18.01 11.21
C MET A 85 -1.91 -17.02 10.89
N ARG A 86 -0.69 -17.52 10.79
CA ARG A 86 0.47 -16.71 10.40
C ARG A 86 0.32 -16.28 8.94
N ALA A 87 0.37 -14.97 8.71
CA ALA A 87 0.45 -14.41 7.37
C ALA A 87 1.90 -14.42 6.89
N ASN A 88 2.83 -14.08 7.78
CA ASN A 88 4.27 -14.12 7.57
C ASN A 88 4.96 -14.30 8.95
N ASP A 89 6.28 -14.22 8.98
CA ASP A 89 7.08 -14.40 10.19
C ASP A 89 6.73 -13.39 11.31
N GLU A 90 6.33 -12.17 10.95
CA GLU A 90 6.13 -11.06 11.88
C GLU A 90 4.68 -10.94 12.34
N GLN A 91 3.69 -11.27 11.50
CA GLN A 91 2.29 -10.92 11.75
C GLN A 91 1.28 -12.04 11.44
N THR A 92 0.14 -12.00 12.13
CA THR A 92 -1.02 -12.87 11.85
C THR A 92 -1.88 -12.32 10.71
N LEU A 93 -2.83 -13.11 10.19
CA LEU A 93 -3.80 -12.60 9.22
C LEU A 93 -4.63 -11.45 9.79
N ASN A 94 -4.96 -11.48 11.09
CA ASN A 94 -5.71 -10.39 11.71
C ASN A 94 -4.89 -9.08 11.80
N ASP A 95 -3.58 -9.18 12.03
CA ASP A 95 -2.68 -8.03 11.99
C ASP A 95 -2.56 -7.48 10.56
N LEU A 96 -2.47 -8.38 9.57
CA LEU A 96 -2.48 -8.01 8.15
C LEU A 96 -3.77 -7.27 7.76
N LEU A 97 -4.93 -7.73 8.24
CA LEU A 97 -6.21 -7.03 8.07
C LEU A 97 -6.20 -5.66 8.75
N ALA A 98 -5.57 -5.54 9.93
CA ALA A 98 -5.42 -4.29 10.64
C ALA A 98 -4.60 -3.26 9.85
N GLU A 99 -3.66 -3.69 9.01
CA GLU A 99 -2.94 -2.84 8.06
C GLU A 99 -3.80 -2.50 6.83
N ALA A 100 -4.34 -3.52 6.16
CA ALA A 100 -5.11 -3.39 4.92
C ALA A 100 -6.33 -2.46 5.03
N LYS A 101 -7.01 -2.47 6.19
CA LYS A 101 -8.23 -1.68 6.40
C LYS A 101 -8.02 -0.17 6.25
N HIS A 102 -6.81 0.34 6.47
CA HIS A 102 -6.52 1.77 6.34
C HIS A 102 -6.54 2.22 4.87
N TYR A 103 -5.96 1.43 3.97
CA TYR A 103 -6.02 1.70 2.53
C TYR A 103 -7.44 1.54 1.97
N ALA A 104 -8.16 0.51 2.44
CA ALA A 104 -9.57 0.31 2.09
C ALA A 104 -10.45 1.47 2.57
N GLY A 105 -10.27 1.91 3.81
CA GLY A 105 -11.02 3.02 4.40
C GLY A 105 -10.75 4.36 3.71
N ALA A 106 -9.51 4.59 3.24
CA ALA A 106 -9.17 5.75 2.43
C ALA A 106 -9.71 5.69 0.99
N GLY A 107 -10.25 4.53 0.57
CA GLY A 107 -10.78 4.32 -0.78
C GLY A 107 -9.70 4.14 -1.85
N LEU A 108 -8.48 3.75 -1.46
CA LEU A 108 -7.34 3.57 -2.37
C LEU A 108 -7.19 2.12 -2.87
N GLY A 109 -8.12 1.23 -2.50
CA GLY A 109 -8.00 -0.20 -2.78
C GLY A 109 -6.96 -0.87 -1.87
N VAL A 110 -6.86 -2.20 -1.98
CA VAL A 110 -5.95 -3.00 -1.16
C VAL A 110 -5.06 -3.82 -2.08
N ALA A 111 -3.75 -3.69 -1.90
CA ALA A 111 -2.75 -4.52 -2.56
C ALA A 111 -2.23 -5.58 -1.58
N VAL A 112 -2.52 -6.85 -1.87
CA VAL A 112 -2.02 -7.99 -1.10
C VAL A 112 -1.03 -8.76 -1.96
N VAL A 113 0.11 -9.10 -1.38
CA VAL A 113 1.15 -9.89 -2.04
C VAL A 113 1.21 -11.26 -1.41
N VAL A 114 1.30 -12.27 -2.27
CA VAL A 114 1.56 -13.67 -1.91
C VAL A 114 2.92 -14.07 -2.47
N ARG A 115 3.83 -14.48 -1.60
CA ARG A 115 5.11 -15.05 -1.98
C ARG A 115 5.01 -16.56 -1.97
N TYR A 116 5.55 -17.17 -3.00
CA TYR A 116 5.56 -18.61 -3.16
C TYR A 116 6.97 -19.16 -2.98
N THR A 117 7.04 -20.43 -2.59
CA THR A 117 8.28 -21.19 -2.55
C THR A 117 8.73 -21.55 -3.96
N TYR A 118 9.96 -22.05 -4.12
CA TYR A 118 10.45 -22.60 -5.40
C TYR A 118 9.58 -23.76 -5.92
N GLY A 119 8.81 -24.43 -5.05
CA GLY A 119 7.89 -25.50 -5.42
C GLY A 119 6.46 -25.01 -5.69
N GLY A 120 6.21 -23.70 -5.77
CA GLY A 120 4.87 -23.16 -6.07
C GLY A 120 3.88 -23.18 -4.91
N GLN A 121 4.33 -23.54 -3.70
CA GLN A 121 3.50 -23.53 -2.50
C GLN A 121 3.40 -22.11 -1.92
N ARG A 122 2.24 -21.76 -1.36
CA ARG A 122 2.03 -20.46 -0.70
C ARG A 122 2.91 -20.34 0.53
N GLY A 123 3.72 -19.30 0.57
CA GLY A 123 4.53 -18.90 1.72
C GLY A 123 3.92 -17.65 2.37
N ASP A 124 4.68 -16.56 2.35
CA ASP A 124 4.32 -15.33 3.06
C ASP A 124 3.24 -14.51 2.34
N VAL A 125 2.42 -13.84 3.14
CA VAL A 125 1.43 -12.86 2.71
C VAL A 125 1.68 -11.53 3.44
N PHE A 126 1.65 -10.43 2.70
CA PHE A 126 1.78 -9.08 3.24
C PHE A 126 1.01 -8.05 2.40
N VAL A 127 0.83 -6.86 2.95
CA VAL A 127 0.18 -5.74 2.28
C VAL A 127 1.26 -4.84 1.71
N GLU A 128 1.05 -4.35 0.49
CA GLU A 128 1.85 -3.28 -0.09
C GLU A 128 1.07 -1.97 -0.07
N PRO A 129 1.72 -0.80 0.08
CA PRO A 129 1.02 0.48 0.06
C PRO A 129 0.37 0.74 -1.30
N SER A 130 -0.96 0.74 -1.32
CA SER A 130 -1.75 0.95 -2.54
C SER A 130 -1.46 2.32 -3.18
N ASP A 131 -1.13 3.34 -2.39
CA ASP A 131 -0.79 4.68 -2.88
C ASP A 131 0.50 4.73 -3.71
N CYS A 132 1.43 3.81 -3.42
CA CYS A 132 2.72 3.65 -4.12
C CYS A 132 2.66 2.64 -5.28
N LEU A 133 1.48 2.06 -5.54
CA LEU A 133 1.30 1.01 -6.55
C LEU A 133 0.87 1.58 -7.89
N ARG A 134 1.48 1.09 -8.96
CA ARG A 134 1.08 1.32 -10.35
C ARG A 134 0.99 0.00 -11.11
N ARG A 135 0.29 0.02 -12.24
CA ARG A 135 0.04 -1.13 -13.10
C ARG A 135 0.82 -0.90 -14.38
N GLU A 136 1.46 -1.96 -14.86
CA GLU A 136 2.12 -1.94 -16.15
C GLU A 136 1.09 -1.68 -17.27
N LYS A 137 1.42 -0.75 -18.16
CA LYS A 137 0.65 -0.43 -19.35
C LYS A 137 1.14 -1.29 -20.52
N ASP A 138 0.22 -1.91 -21.25
CA ASP A 138 0.48 -2.70 -22.46
C ASP A 138 1.39 -3.94 -22.24
N GLY A 139 1.53 -4.41 -20.99
CA GLY A 139 2.34 -5.58 -20.63
C GLY A 139 1.54 -6.75 -20.07
N LEU A 140 2.22 -7.66 -19.37
CA LEU A 140 1.65 -8.88 -18.77
C LEU A 140 0.70 -8.60 -17.58
N GLY A 141 0.30 -7.35 -17.38
CA GLY A 141 -0.51 -6.94 -16.24
C GLY A 141 0.26 -6.91 -14.92
N ARG A 142 1.59 -6.77 -14.96
CA ARG A 142 2.44 -6.67 -13.77
C ARG A 142 2.08 -5.44 -12.93
N PHE A 143 2.39 -5.52 -11.64
CA PHE A 143 2.26 -4.42 -10.71
C PHE A 143 3.65 -3.89 -10.34
N VAL A 144 3.75 -2.59 -10.15
CA VAL A 144 4.99 -1.91 -9.78
C VAL A 144 4.73 -1.08 -8.54
N VAL A 145 5.46 -1.38 -7.47
CA VAL A 145 5.45 -0.57 -6.24
C VAL A 145 6.71 0.28 -6.22
N ASN A 146 6.53 1.58 -6.04
CA ASN A 146 7.63 2.53 -5.91
C ASN A 146 7.35 3.46 -4.73
N TYR A 147 8.06 3.25 -3.62
CA TYR A 147 7.85 4.03 -2.39
C TYR A 147 8.24 5.50 -2.55
N GLY A 148 9.07 5.85 -3.53
CA GLY A 148 9.37 7.25 -3.84
C GLY A 148 8.13 8.06 -4.20
N LEU A 149 7.06 7.41 -4.70
CA LEU A 149 5.80 8.06 -5.05
C LEU A 149 5.18 8.77 -3.86
N SER A 150 5.36 8.27 -2.64
CA SER A 150 4.92 8.94 -1.41
C SER A 150 5.54 10.34 -1.23
N GLU A 151 6.74 10.56 -1.77
CA GLU A 151 7.44 11.85 -1.77
C GLU A 151 7.26 12.64 -3.08
N GLY A 152 6.42 12.15 -4.00
CA GLY A 152 6.26 12.70 -5.34
C GLY A 152 7.46 12.47 -6.26
N LYS A 153 8.37 11.54 -5.91
CA LYS A 153 9.54 11.18 -6.73
C LYS A 153 9.30 9.81 -7.36
N ARG A 154 9.74 9.63 -8.60
CA ARG A 154 9.64 8.32 -9.25
C ARG A 154 10.94 7.97 -9.93
N SER A 155 11.78 7.23 -9.22
CA SER A 155 13.02 6.68 -9.76
C SER A 155 12.78 5.25 -10.26
N ALA A 156 13.17 4.95 -11.49
CA ALA A 156 13.03 3.60 -12.03
C ALA A 156 13.83 2.56 -11.22
N ALA A 157 14.93 2.97 -10.58
CA ALA A 157 15.77 2.10 -9.75
C ALA A 157 15.07 1.59 -8.47
N ASP A 158 14.00 2.27 -8.04
CA ASP A 158 13.25 1.89 -6.84
C ASP A 158 11.97 1.08 -7.18
N ASN A 159 11.79 0.71 -8.46
CA ASN A 159 10.62 -0.04 -8.91
C ASN A 159 10.69 -1.50 -8.46
N ARG A 160 9.81 -1.93 -7.55
CA ARG A 160 9.61 -3.34 -7.24
C ARG A 160 8.52 -3.90 -8.15
N VAL A 161 8.87 -4.91 -8.94
CA VAL A 161 7.94 -5.51 -9.92
C VAL A 161 7.36 -6.78 -9.34
N TYR A 162 6.03 -6.87 -9.32
CA TYR A 162 5.25 -8.00 -8.84
C TYR A 162 4.51 -8.63 -10.01
N LEU A 163 4.41 -9.96 -9.99
CA LEU A 163 3.62 -10.73 -10.94
C LEU A 163 2.13 -10.62 -10.59
N PRO A 164 1.21 -10.73 -11.55
CA PRO A 164 -0.22 -10.75 -11.25
C PRO A 164 -0.60 -12.05 -10.53
N PHE A 165 -1.36 -11.97 -9.44
CA PHE A 165 -1.89 -13.15 -8.77
C PHE A 165 -2.95 -13.86 -9.62
N ASN A 166 -2.76 -15.17 -9.84
CA ASN A 166 -3.73 -16.03 -10.51
C ASN A 166 -4.25 -17.12 -9.54
N PRO A 167 -5.52 -17.08 -9.11
CA PRO A 167 -6.08 -18.07 -8.19
C PRO A 167 -6.29 -19.45 -8.80
N LEU A 168 -6.27 -19.56 -10.14
CA LEU A 168 -6.52 -20.81 -10.87
C LEU A 168 -5.23 -21.49 -11.34
N ALA A 169 -4.07 -20.85 -11.16
CA ALA A 169 -2.79 -21.43 -11.52
C ALA A 169 -2.47 -22.64 -10.65
N SER A 170 -1.94 -23.69 -11.27
CA SER A 170 -1.41 -24.87 -10.59
C SER A 170 -0.10 -24.56 -9.87
N GLU A 171 0.28 -25.38 -8.89
CA GLU A 171 1.55 -25.21 -8.17
C GLU A 171 2.76 -25.31 -9.13
N GLU A 172 2.69 -26.15 -10.16
CA GLU A 172 3.74 -26.31 -11.16
C GLU A 172 3.94 -25.03 -12.00
N GLU A 173 2.85 -24.44 -12.49
CA GLU A 173 2.89 -23.17 -13.24
C GLU A 173 3.48 -22.04 -12.38
N ILE A 174 3.06 -21.95 -11.12
CA ILE A 174 3.59 -20.94 -10.19
C ILE A 174 5.08 -21.18 -9.93
N ALA A 175 5.51 -22.44 -9.76
CA ALA A 175 6.91 -22.77 -9.55
C ALA A 175 7.79 -22.31 -10.74
N GLU A 176 7.32 -22.54 -11.97
CA GLU A 176 8.01 -22.07 -13.18
C GLU A 176 8.11 -20.54 -13.23
N GLU A 177 7.02 -19.83 -12.92
CA GLU A 177 7.00 -18.36 -12.85
C GLU A 177 7.96 -17.83 -11.79
N VAL A 178 8.00 -18.45 -10.61
CA VAL A 178 8.94 -18.10 -9.54
C VAL A 178 10.38 -18.30 -10.00
N LEU A 179 10.70 -19.46 -10.59
CA LEU A 179 12.05 -19.75 -11.06
C LEU A 179 12.51 -18.77 -12.14
N ALA A 180 11.64 -18.46 -13.12
CA ALA A 180 11.92 -17.48 -14.15
C ALA A 180 12.15 -16.07 -13.57
N ALA A 181 11.33 -15.65 -12.61
CA ALA A 181 11.47 -14.35 -11.95
C ALA A 181 12.74 -14.26 -11.10
N VAL A 182 13.15 -15.34 -10.43
CA VAL A 182 14.40 -15.37 -9.64
C VAL A 182 15.64 -15.28 -10.54
N GLN A 183 15.59 -15.88 -11.72
CA GLN A 183 16.69 -15.81 -12.70
C GLN A 183 16.76 -14.44 -13.41
N SER A 184 15.68 -13.65 -13.36
CA SER A 184 15.64 -12.31 -13.95
C SER A 184 16.45 -11.29 -13.13
N GLU A 185 16.94 -10.23 -13.79
CA GLU A 185 17.68 -9.15 -13.13
C GLU A 185 16.85 -8.37 -12.09
N THR A 186 15.52 -8.39 -12.19
CA THR A 186 14.62 -7.72 -11.25
C THR A 186 14.37 -8.52 -9.98
N GLY A 187 14.63 -9.83 -10.03
CA GLY A 187 14.33 -10.79 -8.97
C GLY A 187 12.84 -10.98 -8.70
N TYR A 188 12.52 -11.83 -7.72
CA TYR A 188 11.16 -12.21 -7.37
C TYR A 188 10.67 -11.54 -6.07
N TRP A 189 9.68 -10.66 -6.20
CA TRP A 189 9.05 -9.97 -5.06
C TRP A 189 7.74 -10.64 -4.60
N GLY A 190 7.07 -11.39 -5.48
CA GLY A 190 5.80 -12.06 -5.18
C GLY A 190 4.72 -11.84 -6.26
N HIS A 191 3.57 -12.45 -6.02
CA HIS A 191 2.36 -12.26 -6.82
C HIS A 191 1.42 -11.30 -6.09
N LEU A 192 1.00 -10.24 -6.78
CA LEU A 192 0.19 -9.18 -6.21
C LEU A 192 -1.25 -9.28 -6.73
N VAL A 193 -2.21 -9.23 -5.80
CA VAL A 193 -3.62 -8.96 -6.09
C VAL A 193 -3.95 -7.55 -5.63
N PHE A 194 -4.46 -6.73 -6.56
CA PHE A 194 -4.96 -5.39 -6.26
C PHE A 194 -6.48 -5.38 -6.38
N SER A 195 -7.17 -5.20 -5.25
CA SER A 195 -8.63 -5.24 -5.17
C SER A 195 -9.19 -3.86 -4.86
N PHE A 196 -10.18 -3.44 -5.64
CA PHE A 196 -10.88 -2.16 -5.45
C PHE A 196 -12.26 -2.19 -6.12
N GLU A 197 -13.11 -1.24 -5.73
CA GLU A 197 -14.42 -1.04 -6.35
C GLU A 197 -14.26 -0.33 -7.71
N ALA A 198 -14.37 -1.08 -8.81
CA ALA A 198 -14.34 -0.52 -10.16
C ALA A 198 -15.63 0.25 -10.45
N ARG A 199 -15.50 1.43 -11.06
CA ARG A 199 -16.63 2.29 -11.45
C ARG A 199 -16.61 2.59 -12.95
N PRO A 200 -17.75 2.90 -13.58
CA PRO A 200 -17.77 3.31 -14.98
C PRO A 200 -16.79 4.46 -15.25
N GLY A 201 -15.97 4.32 -16.30
CA GLY A 201 -14.90 5.28 -16.63
C GLY A 201 -13.65 5.21 -15.75
N ARG A 202 -13.62 4.35 -14.73
CA ARG A 202 -12.52 4.17 -13.76
C ARG A 202 -12.34 2.69 -13.44
N THR A 203 -11.80 1.96 -14.41
CA THR A 203 -11.64 0.50 -14.34
C THR A 203 -10.23 0.04 -13.94
N GLN A 204 -9.27 0.96 -13.91
CA GLN A 204 -7.86 0.64 -13.66
C GLN A 204 -7.41 0.97 -12.24
N TYR A 205 -7.99 2.03 -11.66
CA TYR A 205 -7.71 2.48 -10.30
C TYR A 205 -8.97 2.99 -9.61
N PRO A 206 -9.05 2.87 -8.27
CA PRO A 206 -10.10 3.51 -7.53
C PRO A 206 -9.90 5.03 -7.48
N VAL A 207 -11.02 5.73 -7.47
CA VAL A 207 -11.06 7.15 -7.14
C VAL A 207 -12.13 7.31 -6.07
N PRO A 208 -11.75 7.67 -4.84
CA PRO A 208 -12.70 7.80 -3.74
C PRO A 208 -13.83 8.78 -4.07
N SER A 209 -15.05 8.49 -3.59
CA SER A 209 -16.21 9.36 -3.83
C SER A 209 -16.00 10.77 -3.26
N TYR A 210 -15.36 10.87 -2.10
CA TYR A 210 -15.08 12.15 -1.45
C TYR A 210 -14.15 13.06 -2.28
N TYR A 211 -13.40 12.51 -3.25
CA TYR A 211 -12.53 13.32 -4.11
C TYR A 211 -13.35 14.29 -4.98
N ALA A 212 -14.62 13.98 -5.26
CA ALA A 212 -15.51 14.92 -5.95
C ALA A 212 -15.84 16.15 -5.09
N ALA A 213 -15.82 16.01 -3.76
CA ALA A 213 -16.05 17.08 -2.78
C ALA A 213 -14.72 17.59 -2.18
N LYS A 214 -13.60 17.50 -2.93
CA LYS A 214 -12.28 17.90 -2.43
C LYS A 214 -12.23 19.37 -1.98
N GLU A 215 -12.94 20.26 -2.64
CA GLU A 215 -12.95 21.70 -2.32
C GLU A 215 -13.59 21.96 -0.96
N ASP A 216 -14.63 21.21 -0.59
CA ASP A 216 -15.27 21.29 0.72
C ASP A 216 -14.33 20.80 1.83
N LEU A 217 -13.61 19.69 1.58
CA LEU A 217 -12.63 19.14 2.53
C LEU A 217 -11.43 20.09 2.72
N GLU A 218 -10.95 20.70 1.63
CA GLU A 218 -9.87 21.69 1.71
C GLU A 218 -10.34 22.97 2.43
N THR A 219 -11.61 23.36 2.27
CA THR A 219 -12.21 24.50 3.00
C THR A 219 -12.32 24.19 4.50
N ASP A 220 -12.76 23.00 4.88
CA ASP A 220 -12.80 22.54 6.28
C ASP A 220 -11.40 22.61 6.93
N ALA A 221 -10.37 22.10 6.24
CA ALA A 221 -8.98 22.18 6.68
C ALA A 221 -8.51 23.65 6.85
N ALA A 222 -8.85 24.52 5.90
CA ALA A 222 -8.51 25.94 5.97
C ALA A 222 -9.20 26.65 7.14
N LEU A 223 -10.47 26.36 7.40
CA LEU A 223 -11.22 26.90 8.54
C LEU A 223 -10.60 26.45 9.87
N ALA A 224 -10.22 25.18 10.00
CA ALA A 224 -9.57 24.67 11.21
C ALA A 224 -8.24 25.41 11.49
N ARG A 225 -7.43 25.65 10.45
CA ARG A 225 -6.18 26.43 10.55
C ARG A 225 -6.46 27.89 10.92
N PHE A 226 -7.50 28.51 10.35
CA PHE A 226 -7.91 29.88 10.65
C PHE A 226 -8.37 30.05 12.11
N VAL A 227 -9.16 29.10 12.63
CA VAL A 227 -9.57 29.10 14.05
C VAL A 227 -8.36 28.96 14.97
N LYS A 228 -7.39 28.11 14.62
CA LYS A 228 -6.16 27.90 15.40
C LYS A 228 -5.23 29.13 15.40
N SER A 229 -5.20 29.91 14.33
CA SER A 229 -4.32 31.09 14.21
C SER A 229 -4.87 32.33 14.92
N ARG A 230 -6.15 32.35 15.31
CA ARG A 230 -6.68 33.40 16.18
C ARG A 230 -6.28 33.16 17.64
N PRO A 231 -5.57 34.10 18.30
CA PRO A 231 -5.46 34.06 19.75
C PRO A 231 -6.87 34.14 20.35
N ARG A 232 -7.13 33.35 21.41
CA ARG A 232 -8.37 33.44 22.21
C ARG A 232 -8.41 34.78 22.96
N THR A 233 -8.58 35.88 22.25
CA THR A 233 -8.76 37.23 22.79
C THR A 233 -10.06 37.79 22.26
N ALA A 234 -11.16 37.20 22.71
CA ALA A 234 -12.48 37.79 22.70
C ALA A 234 -13.35 36.98 23.66
N SER A 235 -13.18 37.24 24.97
CA SER A 235 -14.30 37.11 25.90
C SER A 235 -15.43 37.98 25.33
N PHE A 236 -16.50 37.36 24.85
CA PHE A 236 -17.73 38.07 24.55
C PHE A 236 -18.13 38.87 25.80
N PRO A 237 -18.35 40.19 25.74
CA PRO A 237 -19.08 40.86 26.78
C PRO A 237 -20.51 40.32 26.72
N MET A 238 -20.86 39.47 27.69
CA MET A 238 -22.25 39.10 27.95
C MET A 238 -22.98 40.38 28.38
N PRO A 239 -24.15 40.71 27.80
CA PRO A 239 -25.00 41.78 28.32
C PRO A 239 -25.56 41.42 29.70
#